data_AF-A0AAV9BWR9-F1
#
_entry.id   AF-A0AAV9BWR9-F1
#
_cell.length_a   1.000
_cell.length_b   1.000
_cell.length_c   1.000
_cell.angle_alpha   90.00
_cell.angle_beta   90.00
_cell.angle_gamma   90.00
#
_symmetry.space_group_name_H-M   'P 1'
#
loop_
_entity.id
_entity.type
_entity.pdbx_description
1 polymer ?
#
loop_
_entity_poly.entity_id
_entity_poly.type
_entity_poly.pdbx_seq_one_letter_code
_entity_poly.pdbx_strand_id
1 'polypeptide(L)'
;MPLTQLFQYSVSTPQYIVKYLKYTVSTLHILGFSRDDFPPDFVFGAGTSAYQYEGAVDVDGKRPSIWDTFTHAGKVADKSTADVTAGGYYKYRMAEEQSTLKALSTTTMLSMSSSSMAKQNGWIGMNVYTFWMVPFTDSTADITATQRAFDFQIGWVINPLVFGDYPETMKKRAGSRIPTFTKCQSKKLMKSFDFIGINHYTTIYISDNIDDSNTGLRDYYEDMSVVTSVSRNETPSGQFIPVAPLPPDPNGIRKMLEYLKDFYNNPPVYVQENGLGTPYNDTNLNDTERVDFLRGYIGAILEAIRPLVMDESDETASDTELG
;
A
#
# COMPACT_ATOMS: atom_id res chain seq x y z
N MET A 1 25.84 -0.76 63.76
CA MET A 1 26.28 -1.35 62.49
C MET A 1 25.13 -2.15 61.89
N PRO A 2 24.56 -1.68 60.78
CA PRO A 2 24.25 -2.57 59.68
C PRO A 2 24.86 -2.03 58.37
N LEU A 3 25.43 -2.94 57.57
CA LEU A 3 26.01 -2.63 56.27
C LEU A 3 24.89 -2.42 55.22
N THR A 4 24.83 -1.19 54.73
CA THR A 4 24.31 -0.78 53.43
C THR A 4 25.26 -1.29 52.33
N GLN A 5 24.76 -2.04 51.35
CA GLN A 5 25.42 -2.17 50.05
C GLN A 5 24.52 -1.59 48.97
N LEU A 6 24.84 -0.35 48.60
CA LEU A 6 24.46 0.27 47.34
C LEU A 6 25.20 -0.45 46.21
N PHE A 7 24.49 -1.10 45.30
CA PHE A 7 25.02 -1.38 43.97
C PHE A 7 24.73 -0.17 43.07
N GLN A 8 25.72 0.73 42.98
CA GLN A 8 25.86 1.59 41.81
C GLN A 8 26.40 0.73 40.66
N TYR A 9 25.53 0.30 39.75
CA TYR A 9 25.97 -0.04 38.40
C TYR A 9 25.83 1.20 37.54
N SER A 10 26.97 1.85 37.32
CA SER A 10 27.18 2.79 36.21
C SER A 10 26.99 2.02 34.92
N VAL A 11 25.82 2.16 34.29
CA VAL A 11 25.62 1.72 32.92
C VAL A 11 26.18 2.84 32.04
N SER A 12 27.40 2.65 31.57
CA SER A 12 27.94 3.43 30.47
C SER A 12 26.96 3.34 29.31
N THR A 13 26.40 4.49 28.92
CA THR A 13 25.54 4.60 27.74
C THR A 13 26.31 4.05 26.54
N PRO A 14 25.90 2.93 25.92
CA PRO A 14 26.53 2.49 24.70
C PRO A 14 26.24 3.54 23.64
N GLN A 15 27.29 4.10 23.03
CA GLN A 15 27.24 5.13 21.98
C GLN A 15 26.39 4.73 20.74
N TYR A 16 25.86 3.50 20.72
CA TYR A 16 25.00 2.97 19.66
C TYR A 16 23.54 3.44 19.74
N ILE A 17 23.03 3.87 20.91
CA ILE A 17 21.63 4.30 21.05
C ILE A 17 21.37 5.62 20.31
N VAL A 18 22.36 6.51 20.23
CA VAL A 18 22.24 7.82 19.54
C VAL A 18 22.38 7.68 18.01
N LYS A 19 22.77 6.52 17.49
CA LYS A 19 23.00 6.33 16.05
C LYS A 19 21.70 6.09 15.27
N TYR A 20 20.67 5.51 15.88
CA TYR A 20 19.48 5.06 15.15
C TYR A 20 18.34 6.08 15.08
N LEU A 21 18.17 6.93 16.09
CA LEU A 21 17.27 8.10 16.02
C LEU A 21 17.72 9.11 14.95
N LYS A 22 19.02 9.11 14.62
CA LYS A 22 19.55 9.87 13.50
C LYS A 22 19.13 9.31 12.14
N TYR A 23 18.90 8.01 11.97
CA TYR A 23 18.60 7.43 10.65
C TYR A 23 17.24 7.88 10.11
N THR A 24 16.17 7.83 10.90
CA THR A 24 14.83 8.28 10.44
C THR A 24 14.79 9.78 10.12
N VAL A 25 15.55 10.60 10.86
CA VAL A 25 15.68 12.05 10.59
C VAL A 25 16.62 12.32 9.41
N SER A 26 17.67 11.51 9.21
CA SER A 26 18.60 11.68 8.09
C SER A 26 18.06 11.17 6.75
N THR A 27 17.13 10.20 6.73
CA THR A 27 16.46 9.78 5.49
C THR A 27 15.58 10.90 4.93
N LEU A 28 14.88 11.67 5.77
CA LEU A 28 14.09 12.83 5.34
C LEU A 28 14.97 13.93 4.71
N HIS A 29 16.10 14.23 5.34
CA HIS A 29 17.03 15.25 4.83
C HIS A 29 17.64 14.90 3.46
N ILE A 30 17.87 13.60 3.19
CA ILE A 30 18.33 13.11 1.87
C ILE A 30 17.26 13.29 0.78
N LEU A 31 15.98 13.30 1.17
CA LEU A 31 14.86 13.52 0.26
C LEU A 31 14.49 15.00 0.09
N GLY A 32 15.16 15.91 0.81
CA GLY A 32 14.86 17.34 0.75
C GLY A 32 13.65 17.75 1.60
N PHE A 33 13.19 16.87 2.50
CA PHE A 33 12.10 17.13 3.45
C PHE A 33 12.62 17.14 4.89
N SER A 34 11.92 17.82 5.78
CA SER A 34 12.06 17.71 7.23
C SER A 34 10.86 16.96 7.82
N ARG A 35 11.02 16.41 9.03
CA ARG A 35 9.88 15.89 9.79
C ARG A 35 8.82 16.97 10.01
N ASP A 36 9.23 18.23 10.11
CA ASP A 36 8.34 19.38 10.35
C ASP A 36 7.47 19.74 9.15
N ASP A 37 7.77 19.22 7.95
CA ASP A 37 6.90 19.39 6.79
C ASP A 37 5.59 18.59 6.92
N PHE A 38 5.56 17.59 7.81
CA PHE A 38 4.43 16.67 7.99
C PHE A 38 3.72 16.91 9.33
N PRO A 39 2.40 16.61 9.41
CA PRO A 39 1.64 16.67 10.66
C PRO A 39 2.34 15.91 11.81
N PRO A 40 2.27 16.36 13.08
CA PRO A 40 2.97 15.72 14.20
C PRO A 40 2.62 14.24 14.44
N ASP A 41 1.46 13.81 13.97
CA ASP A 41 0.93 12.45 14.03
C ASP A 41 1.21 11.62 12.76
N PHE A 42 1.81 12.21 11.72
CA PHE A 42 2.23 11.47 10.52
C PHE A 42 3.27 10.41 10.87
N VAL A 43 3.06 9.19 10.37
CA VAL A 43 3.88 8.02 10.64
C VAL A 43 4.69 7.63 9.40
N PHE A 44 6.01 7.59 9.55
CA PHE A 44 6.92 6.99 8.58
C PHE A 44 7.28 5.56 9.02
N GLY A 45 7.33 4.64 8.07
CA GLY A 45 7.66 3.24 8.35
C GLY A 45 8.11 2.49 7.10
N ALA A 46 8.41 1.21 7.29
CA ALA A 46 8.70 0.27 6.22
C ALA A 46 7.89 -1.01 6.45
N GLY A 47 7.46 -1.64 5.34
CA GLY A 47 6.68 -2.88 5.35
C GLY A 47 7.47 -4.07 4.82
N THR A 48 7.19 -5.26 5.36
CA THR A 48 7.64 -6.56 4.84
C THR A 48 6.52 -7.58 5.01
N SER A 49 6.59 -8.73 4.33
CA SER A 49 5.68 -9.86 4.56
C SER A 49 6.44 -11.09 5.03
N ALA A 50 5.77 -11.95 5.82
CA ALA A 50 6.38 -13.11 6.45
C ALA A 50 7.07 -14.04 5.42
N TYR A 51 6.35 -14.45 4.37
CA TYR A 51 6.88 -15.36 3.36
C TYR A 51 8.04 -14.77 2.55
N GLN A 52 8.12 -13.44 2.40
CA GLN A 52 9.21 -12.78 1.68
C GLN A 52 10.46 -12.55 2.54
N TYR A 53 10.31 -12.48 3.88
CA TYR A 53 11.37 -12.02 4.77
C TYR A 53 11.87 -13.06 5.79
N GLU A 54 10.98 -13.88 6.35
CA GLU A 54 11.29 -14.68 7.54
C GLU A 54 12.20 -15.88 7.24
N GLY A 55 11.85 -16.67 6.21
CA GLY A 55 12.44 -17.99 5.99
C GLY A 55 12.00 -18.98 7.07
N ALA A 56 12.91 -19.86 7.48
CA ALA A 56 12.71 -20.80 8.59
C ALA A 56 11.47 -21.70 8.38
N VAL A 57 11.38 -22.29 7.19
CA VAL A 57 10.17 -22.94 6.67
C VAL A 57 9.55 -24.03 7.56
N ASP A 58 10.37 -24.74 8.33
CA ASP A 58 10.02 -25.90 9.16
C ASP A 58 10.42 -25.73 10.64
N VAL A 59 10.70 -24.49 11.07
CA VAL A 59 11.17 -24.17 12.42
C VAL A 59 9.99 -23.92 13.37
N ASP A 60 10.17 -24.28 14.64
CA ASP A 60 9.25 -23.99 15.75
C ASP A 60 7.78 -24.37 15.50
N GLY A 61 7.57 -25.44 14.72
CA GLY A 61 6.26 -25.98 14.42
C GLY A 61 5.48 -25.25 13.33
N LYS A 62 6.14 -24.37 12.55
CA LYS A 62 5.56 -23.77 11.34
C LYS A 62 5.04 -24.88 10.41
N ARG A 63 3.83 -24.69 9.91
CA ARG A 63 3.23 -25.57 8.90
C ARG A 63 3.45 -25.00 7.49
N PRO A 64 3.50 -25.85 6.45
CA PRO A 64 3.52 -25.39 5.08
C PRO A 64 2.30 -24.53 4.73
N SER A 65 2.56 -23.42 4.06
CA SER A 65 1.59 -22.56 3.39
C SER A 65 1.35 -23.05 1.95
N ILE A 66 0.38 -22.43 1.27
CA ILE A 66 0.14 -22.70 -0.17
C ILE A 66 1.38 -22.32 -0.99
N TRP A 67 2.08 -21.25 -0.58
CA TRP A 67 3.27 -20.78 -1.28
C TRP A 67 4.42 -21.77 -1.17
N ASP A 68 4.62 -22.40 -0.01
CA ASP A 68 5.63 -23.46 0.15
C ASP A 68 5.40 -24.57 -0.89
N THR A 69 4.14 -25.04 -0.98
CA THR A 69 3.73 -26.07 -1.96
C THR A 69 3.99 -25.62 -3.40
N PHE A 70 3.64 -24.36 -3.73
CA PHE A 70 3.81 -23.81 -5.07
C PHE A 70 5.29 -23.68 -5.46
N THR A 71 6.14 -23.15 -4.56
CA THR A 71 7.56 -22.95 -4.85
C THR A 71 8.32 -24.27 -4.90
N HIS A 72 8.04 -25.21 -4.00
CA HIS A 72 8.66 -26.55 -4.03
C HIS A 72 8.20 -27.40 -5.22
N ALA A 73 7.06 -27.07 -5.85
CA ALA A 73 6.65 -27.64 -7.13
C ALA A 73 7.41 -27.04 -8.34
N GLY A 74 8.38 -26.15 -8.11
CA GLY A 74 9.23 -25.56 -9.15
C GLY A 74 8.49 -24.61 -10.09
N LYS A 75 7.43 -23.95 -9.60
CA LYS A 75 6.58 -23.05 -10.41
C LYS A 75 7.08 -21.61 -10.49
N VAL A 76 8.05 -21.22 -9.67
CA VAL A 76 8.74 -19.93 -9.77
C VAL A 76 9.67 -19.92 -10.98
N ALA A 77 9.84 -18.77 -11.63
CA ALA A 77 10.64 -18.61 -12.85
C ALA A 77 12.11 -19.04 -12.65
N ASP A 78 12.71 -18.62 -11.53
CA ASP A 78 14.11 -18.92 -11.17
C ASP A 78 14.27 -20.20 -10.33
N LYS A 79 13.17 -20.93 -10.09
CA LYS A 79 13.11 -22.14 -9.25
C LYS A 79 13.51 -21.91 -7.79
N SER A 80 13.55 -20.68 -7.31
CA SER A 80 13.82 -20.37 -5.90
C SER A 80 12.66 -20.80 -4.99
N THR A 81 12.98 -20.99 -3.71
CA THR A 81 12.04 -21.25 -2.61
C THR A 81 12.21 -20.19 -1.54
N ALA A 82 11.23 -20.05 -0.65
CA ALA A 82 11.32 -19.13 0.48
C ALA A 82 11.81 -19.82 1.77
N ASP A 83 12.62 -20.87 1.65
CA ASP A 83 13.01 -21.68 2.82
C ASP A 83 13.90 -20.89 3.79
N VAL A 84 14.72 -19.98 3.24
CA VAL A 84 15.68 -19.16 3.98
C VAL A 84 15.41 -17.66 3.85
N THR A 85 15.07 -17.18 2.65
CA THR A 85 14.87 -15.75 2.31
C THR A 85 15.99 -14.84 2.85
N ALA A 86 15.64 -13.76 3.56
CA ALA A 86 16.58 -12.85 4.23
C ALA A 86 16.94 -13.30 5.65
N GLY A 87 16.45 -14.46 6.11
CA GLY A 87 16.68 -14.98 7.45
C GLY A 87 16.05 -14.12 8.55
N GLY A 88 14.93 -13.45 8.25
CA GLY A 88 14.25 -12.52 9.14
C GLY A 88 13.85 -13.15 10.47
N TYR A 89 13.46 -14.42 10.47
CA TYR A 89 13.08 -15.17 11.67
C TYR A 89 14.21 -15.15 12.71
N TYR A 90 15.40 -15.60 12.31
CA TYR A 90 16.55 -15.67 13.21
C TYR A 90 17.05 -14.30 13.64
N LYS A 91 17.05 -13.31 12.72
CA LYS A 91 17.44 -11.93 13.04
C LYS A 91 16.55 -11.32 14.12
N TYR A 92 15.24 -11.54 14.03
CA TYR A 92 14.29 -11.07 15.04
C TYR A 92 14.53 -11.75 16.40
N ARG A 93 14.67 -13.07 16.42
CA ARG A 93 14.93 -13.86 17.64
C ARG A 93 16.20 -13.39 18.37
N MET A 94 17.28 -13.18 17.62
CA MET A 94 18.53 -12.65 18.19
C MET A 94 18.37 -11.24 18.78
N ALA A 95 17.56 -10.37 18.13
CA ALA A 95 17.33 -9.01 18.62
C ALA A 95 16.45 -8.98 19.88
N GLU A 96 15.46 -9.89 19.98
CA GLU A 96 14.62 -10.08 21.15
C GLU A 96 15.46 -10.54 22.36
N GLU A 97 16.32 -11.55 22.17
CA GLU A 97 17.25 -12.04 23.20
C GLU A 97 18.21 -10.94 23.68
N GLN A 98 18.61 -10.02 22.80
CA GLN A 98 19.50 -8.90 23.13
C GLN A 98 18.76 -7.65 23.64
N SER A 99 17.44 -7.66 23.78
CA SER A 99 16.61 -6.49 24.16
C SER A 99 16.85 -5.24 23.29
N THR A 100 17.26 -5.41 22.03
CA THR A 100 17.66 -4.31 21.12
C THR A 100 16.52 -3.79 20.24
N LEU A 101 15.30 -4.33 20.36
CA LEU A 101 14.13 -3.89 19.60
C LEU A 101 13.62 -2.51 20.07
N LYS A 102 14.23 -1.43 19.56
CA LYS A 102 13.65 -0.08 19.58
C LYS A 102 13.85 0.72 18.28
N ALA A 103 14.47 0.14 17.26
CA ALA A 103 14.90 0.89 16.08
C ALA A 103 14.64 0.16 14.76
N LEU A 104 13.39 -0.22 14.54
CA LEU A 104 12.75 -0.07 13.23
C LEU A 104 11.26 -0.11 13.56
N SER A 105 10.54 0.98 13.33
CA SER A 105 9.08 0.90 13.21
C SER A 105 8.79 0.16 11.91
N THR A 106 9.14 -1.13 11.85
CA THR A 106 8.64 -2.03 10.84
C THR A 106 7.19 -2.23 11.22
N THR A 107 6.28 -1.74 10.40
CA THR A 107 4.90 -2.20 10.49
C THR A 107 4.93 -3.63 9.96
N THR A 108 5.21 -4.59 10.84
CA THR A 108 4.98 -5.99 10.54
C THR A 108 3.47 -6.14 10.44
N MET A 109 2.97 -6.38 9.22
CA MET A 109 1.59 -6.75 8.99
C MET A 109 1.35 -8.14 9.58
N LEU A 110 1.14 -8.19 10.89
CA LEU A 110 0.78 -9.40 11.63
C LEU A 110 -0.74 -9.56 11.55
N SER A 111 -1.20 -10.63 10.93
CA SER A 111 -2.61 -11.04 11.01
C SER A 111 -2.90 -11.52 12.43
N MET A 112 -3.34 -10.63 13.32
CA MET A 112 -3.72 -10.98 14.69
C MET A 112 -5.14 -11.58 14.73
N SER A 113 -5.35 -12.60 15.57
CA SER A 113 -6.69 -13.18 15.78
C SER A 113 -7.64 -12.18 16.47
N SER A 114 -8.90 -12.15 16.04
CA SER A 114 -9.95 -11.23 16.52
C SER A 114 -10.17 -11.19 18.05
N SER A 115 -9.87 -12.28 18.77
CA SER A 115 -10.00 -12.34 20.24
C SER A 115 -8.96 -11.51 21.01
N SER A 116 -7.80 -11.22 20.41
CA SER A 116 -6.72 -10.48 21.06
C SER A 116 -6.88 -8.96 20.92
N MET A 117 -7.65 -8.51 19.92
CA MET A 117 -7.81 -7.09 19.59
C MET A 117 -8.68 -6.31 20.59
N ALA A 118 -9.75 -6.94 21.11
CA ALA A 118 -10.70 -6.29 22.02
C ALA A 118 -10.06 -5.84 23.36
N LYS A 119 -8.88 -6.36 23.70
CA LYS A 119 -8.14 -6.01 24.92
C LYS A 119 -7.09 -4.90 24.72
N GLN A 120 -6.73 -4.59 23.48
CA GLN A 120 -5.54 -3.80 23.17
C GLN A 120 -5.84 -2.38 22.67
N ASN A 121 -7.12 -2.00 22.49
CA ASN A 121 -7.52 -0.74 21.84
C ASN A 121 -6.79 -0.50 20.50
N GLY A 122 -6.47 -1.58 19.78
CA GLY A 122 -5.79 -1.51 18.49
C GLY A 122 -6.71 -1.08 17.36
N TRP A 123 -6.13 -0.56 16.29
CA TRP A 123 -6.85 -0.21 15.06
C TRP A 123 -6.75 -1.36 14.06
N ILE A 124 -7.81 -1.60 13.30
CA ILE A 124 -7.85 -2.58 12.23
C ILE A 124 -8.20 -1.93 10.91
N GLY A 125 -7.48 -2.33 9.87
CA GLY A 125 -7.74 -1.89 8.50
C GLY A 125 -7.52 -3.02 7.52
N MET A 126 -7.81 -2.72 6.27
CA MET A 126 -7.54 -3.63 5.16
C MET A 126 -6.65 -2.93 4.14
N ASN A 127 -5.66 -3.66 3.66
CA ASN A 127 -4.75 -3.18 2.64
C ASN A 127 -5.29 -3.51 1.25
N VAL A 128 -5.27 -2.53 0.34
CA VAL A 128 -5.78 -2.65 -1.03
C VAL A 128 -4.66 -2.33 -2.00
N TYR A 129 -4.47 -3.19 -3.00
CA TYR A 129 -3.52 -2.91 -4.07
C TYR A 129 -4.12 -1.93 -5.07
N THR A 130 -3.53 -0.74 -5.17
CA THR A 130 -4.07 0.38 -5.93
C THR A 130 -3.11 0.84 -7.02
N PHE A 131 -3.71 1.35 -8.09
CA PHE A 131 -3.06 2.11 -9.14
C PHE A 131 -3.92 3.33 -9.40
N TRP A 132 -3.31 4.41 -9.87
CA TRP A 132 -4.13 5.42 -10.51
C TRP A 132 -4.50 4.94 -11.90
N MET A 133 -5.79 4.93 -12.23
CA MET A 133 -6.29 4.46 -13.52
C MET A 133 -6.75 5.64 -14.36
N VAL A 134 -6.28 5.69 -15.61
CA VAL A 134 -6.54 6.79 -16.54
C VAL A 134 -7.09 6.21 -17.83
N PRO A 135 -8.14 6.79 -18.43
CA PRO A 135 -8.60 6.35 -19.74
C PRO A 135 -7.49 6.57 -20.78
N PHE A 136 -7.28 5.59 -21.65
CA PHE A 136 -6.25 5.66 -22.68
C PHE A 136 -6.59 6.74 -23.72
N THR A 137 -7.87 6.84 -24.11
CA THR A 137 -8.43 7.90 -24.96
C THR A 137 -9.56 8.66 -24.25
N ASP A 138 -9.93 9.84 -24.76
CA ASP A 138 -11.09 10.60 -24.26
C ASP A 138 -12.44 10.03 -24.73
N SER A 139 -12.47 8.81 -25.26
CA SER A 139 -13.71 8.17 -25.69
C SER A 139 -14.58 7.80 -24.49
N THR A 140 -15.90 7.87 -24.66
CA THR A 140 -16.85 7.43 -23.63
C THR A 140 -16.65 5.97 -23.25
N ALA A 141 -16.19 5.13 -24.19
CA ALA A 141 -15.86 3.72 -23.95
C ALA A 141 -14.72 3.59 -22.93
N ASP A 142 -13.58 4.24 -23.16
CA ASP A 142 -12.42 4.17 -22.27
C ASP A 142 -12.69 4.82 -20.90
N ILE A 143 -13.47 5.90 -20.86
CA ILE A 143 -13.91 6.53 -19.60
C ILE A 143 -14.77 5.55 -18.78
N THR A 144 -15.73 4.90 -19.42
CA THR A 144 -16.60 3.89 -18.76
C THR A 144 -15.81 2.66 -18.33
N ALA A 145 -14.86 2.21 -19.16
CA ALA A 145 -13.93 1.13 -18.85
C ALA A 145 -13.04 1.46 -17.65
N THR A 146 -12.59 2.71 -17.54
CA THR A 146 -11.79 3.18 -16.41
C THR A 146 -12.58 3.13 -15.11
N GLN A 147 -13.83 3.60 -15.09
CA GLN A 147 -14.69 3.45 -13.90
C GLN A 147 -14.92 1.97 -13.54
N ARG A 148 -15.13 1.11 -14.54
CA ARG A 148 -15.26 -0.33 -14.32
C ARG A 148 -13.99 -0.94 -13.73
N ALA A 149 -12.81 -0.49 -14.16
CA ALA A 149 -11.55 -0.92 -13.57
C ALA A 149 -11.40 -0.45 -12.10
N PHE A 150 -11.80 0.79 -11.78
CA PHE A 150 -11.89 1.27 -10.39
C PHE A 150 -12.82 0.40 -9.53
N ASP A 151 -14.00 0.06 -10.05
CA ASP A 151 -14.96 -0.78 -9.34
C ASP A 151 -14.39 -2.17 -9.04
N PHE A 152 -13.69 -2.80 -9.99
CA PHE A 152 -13.10 -4.14 -9.81
C PHE A 152 -11.85 -4.13 -8.93
N GLN A 153 -10.95 -3.16 -9.12
CA GLN A 153 -9.66 -3.12 -8.43
C GLN A 153 -9.75 -2.57 -7.01
N ILE A 154 -10.57 -1.54 -6.79
CA ILE A 154 -10.66 -0.80 -5.53
C ILE A 154 -12.04 -0.99 -4.90
N GLY A 155 -13.10 -0.78 -5.68
CA GLY A 155 -14.49 -0.89 -5.23
C GLY A 155 -14.85 -2.27 -4.70
N TRP A 156 -14.25 -3.35 -5.24
CA TRP A 156 -14.51 -4.72 -4.80
C TRP A 156 -14.26 -4.90 -3.30
N VAL A 157 -13.21 -4.25 -2.78
CA VAL A 157 -12.83 -4.32 -1.36
C VAL A 157 -13.44 -3.18 -0.55
N ILE A 158 -13.38 -1.94 -1.06
CA ILE A 158 -13.75 -0.75 -0.27
C ILE A 158 -15.28 -0.54 -0.24
N ASN A 159 -16.03 -0.78 -1.33
CA ASN A 159 -17.48 -0.55 -1.31
C ASN A 159 -18.20 -1.38 -0.24
N PRO A 160 -17.92 -2.68 -0.04
CA PRO A 160 -18.55 -3.44 1.04
C PRO A 160 -18.29 -2.86 2.43
N LEU A 161 -17.09 -2.29 2.65
CA LEU A 161 -16.72 -1.69 3.93
C LEU A 161 -17.41 -0.34 4.19
N VAL A 162 -17.63 0.45 3.13
CA VAL A 162 -18.19 1.81 3.26
C VAL A 162 -19.71 1.82 3.07
N PHE A 163 -20.20 1.12 2.05
CA PHE A 163 -21.60 1.12 1.61
C PHE A 163 -22.34 -0.19 1.91
N GLY A 164 -21.64 -1.23 2.35
CA GLY A 164 -22.26 -2.50 2.75
C GLY A 164 -22.62 -3.43 1.59
N ASP A 165 -22.19 -3.15 0.37
CA ASP A 165 -22.40 -4.01 -0.80
C ASP A 165 -21.29 -3.82 -1.85
N TYR A 166 -21.19 -4.74 -2.81
CA TYR A 166 -20.26 -4.65 -3.93
C TYR A 166 -20.69 -3.57 -4.95
N PRO A 167 -19.77 -3.04 -5.77
CA PRO A 167 -20.12 -2.13 -6.86
C PRO A 167 -21.17 -2.72 -7.82
N GLU A 168 -22.14 -1.92 -8.25
CA GLU A 168 -23.20 -2.37 -9.17
C GLU A 168 -22.64 -2.88 -10.51
N THR A 169 -21.60 -2.22 -11.03
CA THR A 169 -20.93 -2.65 -12.26
C THR A 169 -20.37 -4.07 -12.10
N MET A 170 -19.72 -4.34 -10.97
CA MET A 170 -19.14 -5.66 -10.68
C MET A 170 -20.24 -6.73 -10.55
N LYS A 171 -21.33 -6.44 -9.82
CA LYS A 171 -22.47 -7.35 -9.69
C LYS A 171 -23.10 -7.70 -11.04
N LYS A 172 -23.26 -6.72 -11.94
CA LYS A 172 -23.81 -6.94 -13.28
C LYS A 172 -22.91 -7.81 -14.15
N ARG A 173 -21.59 -7.62 -14.09
CA ARG A 173 -20.62 -8.39 -14.91
C ARG A 173 -20.40 -9.81 -14.36
N ALA A 174 -20.18 -9.94 -13.05
CA ALA A 174 -19.94 -11.23 -12.41
C ALA A 174 -21.21 -12.09 -12.29
N GLY A 175 -22.38 -11.46 -12.17
CA GLY A 175 -23.66 -12.14 -12.03
C GLY A 175 -23.70 -13.01 -10.78
N SER A 176 -24.09 -14.28 -10.92
CA SER A 176 -24.19 -15.22 -9.79
C SER A 176 -22.85 -15.69 -9.22
N ARG A 177 -21.71 -15.37 -9.87
CA ARG A 177 -20.36 -15.73 -9.38
C ARG A 177 -19.90 -14.87 -8.21
N ILE A 178 -20.48 -13.67 -8.06
CA ILE A 178 -20.25 -12.83 -6.88
C ILE A 178 -21.39 -13.05 -5.87
N PRO A 179 -21.09 -13.41 -4.61
CA PRO A 179 -22.13 -13.64 -3.62
C PRO A 179 -22.86 -12.33 -3.27
N THR A 180 -24.09 -12.45 -2.78
CA THR A 180 -24.84 -11.29 -2.26
C THR A 180 -24.80 -11.28 -0.74
N PHE A 181 -24.57 -10.12 -0.14
CA PHE A 181 -24.65 -9.97 1.30
C PHE A 181 -26.11 -9.98 1.77
N THR A 182 -26.39 -10.74 2.82
CA THR A 182 -27.63 -10.55 3.58
C THR A 182 -27.64 -9.18 4.25
N LYS A 183 -28.83 -8.66 4.59
CA LYS A 183 -28.95 -7.39 5.34
C LYS A 183 -28.16 -7.38 6.65
N CYS A 184 -28.04 -8.53 7.32
CA CYS A 184 -27.26 -8.67 8.55
C CYS A 184 -25.75 -8.57 8.28
N GLN A 185 -25.26 -9.22 7.23
CA GLN A 185 -23.84 -9.13 6.82
C GLN A 185 -23.48 -7.72 6.36
N SER A 186 -24.31 -7.11 5.51
CA SER A 186 -24.12 -5.74 5.04
C SER A 186 -23.96 -4.75 6.21
N LYS A 187 -24.84 -4.85 7.22
CA LYS A 187 -24.74 -4.03 8.45
C LYS A 187 -23.48 -4.30 9.28
N LYS A 188 -22.93 -5.52 9.26
CA LYS A 188 -21.70 -5.87 9.96
C LYS A 188 -20.44 -5.40 9.24
N LEU A 189 -20.48 -5.27 7.92
CA LEU A 189 -19.36 -4.83 7.09
C LEU A 189 -19.19 -3.31 7.11
N MET A 190 -20.31 -2.58 7.08
CA MET A 190 -20.26 -1.12 7.12
C MET A 190 -19.50 -0.65 8.36
N LYS A 191 -18.44 0.14 8.14
CA LYS A 191 -17.58 0.71 9.19
C LYS A 191 -16.85 -0.35 10.04
N SER A 192 -16.62 -1.55 9.50
CA SER A 192 -15.82 -2.59 10.17
C SER A 192 -14.30 -2.37 10.02
N PHE A 193 -13.86 -1.13 9.86
CA PHE A 193 -12.47 -0.72 9.67
C PHE A 193 -12.24 0.64 10.34
N ASP A 194 -11.04 0.84 10.88
CA ASP A 194 -10.57 2.09 11.45
C ASP A 194 -9.74 2.89 10.44
N PHE A 195 -9.08 2.20 9.49
CA PHE A 195 -8.29 2.82 8.42
C PHE A 195 -8.28 1.96 7.15
N ILE A 196 -7.91 2.57 6.02
CA ILE A 196 -7.61 1.88 4.75
C ILE A 196 -6.11 1.89 4.50
N GLY A 197 -5.53 0.72 4.30
CA GLY A 197 -4.17 0.58 3.79
C GLY A 197 -4.19 0.62 2.26
N ILE A 198 -3.21 1.27 1.64
CA ILE A 198 -2.98 1.17 0.20
C ILE A 198 -1.55 0.75 -0.13
N ASN A 199 -1.44 -0.13 -1.10
CA ASN A 199 -0.22 -0.40 -1.84
C ASN A 199 -0.30 0.37 -3.16
N HIS A 200 0.67 1.24 -3.47
CA HIS A 200 0.61 2.09 -4.65
C HIS A 200 1.98 2.32 -5.28
N TYR A 201 2.09 2.11 -6.59
CA TYR A 201 3.39 2.09 -7.28
C TYR A 201 3.43 2.84 -8.61
N THR A 202 2.30 3.00 -9.29
CA THR A 202 2.27 3.54 -10.65
C THR A 202 0.84 3.90 -11.10
N THR A 203 0.76 4.50 -12.29
CA THR A 203 -0.46 4.75 -13.04
C THR A 203 -0.59 3.74 -14.18
N ILE A 204 -1.82 3.29 -14.45
CA ILE A 204 -2.15 2.41 -15.56
C ILE A 204 -3.17 3.08 -16.49
N TYR A 205 -2.99 2.89 -17.79
CA TYR A 205 -3.90 3.36 -18.82
C TYR A 205 -4.85 2.26 -19.22
N ILE A 206 -6.13 2.60 -19.32
CA ILE A 206 -7.23 1.66 -19.49
C ILE A 206 -7.91 1.90 -20.84
N SER A 207 -8.04 0.84 -21.63
CA SER A 207 -8.92 0.83 -22.80
C SER A 207 -10.05 -0.19 -22.64
N ASP A 208 -11.22 0.15 -23.19
CA ASP A 208 -12.34 -0.76 -23.24
C ASP A 208 -12.03 -1.99 -24.09
N ASN A 209 -12.43 -3.16 -23.60
CA ASN A 209 -12.31 -4.42 -24.32
C ASN A 209 -13.57 -5.27 -24.10
N ILE A 210 -14.75 -4.64 -24.13
CA ILE A 210 -15.99 -5.39 -24.04
C ILE A 210 -16.17 -6.23 -25.32
N ASP A 211 -16.16 -7.54 -25.12
CA ASP A 211 -16.64 -8.51 -26.09
C ASP A 211 -17.76 -9.33 -25.47
N ASP A 212 -19.01 -8.93 -25.73
CA ASP A 212 -20.20 -9.64 -25.24
C ASP A 212 -20.53 -10.90 -26.06
N SER A 213 -19.73 -11.25 -27.07
CA SER A 213 -19.88 -12.51 -27.81
C SER A 213 -19.39 -13.72 -27.00
N ASN A 214 -18.51 -13.51 -26.01
CA ASN A 214 -18.00 -14.55 -25.14
C ASN A 214 -19.01 -14.89 -24.02
N THR A 215 -19.76 -15.97 -24.24
CA THR A 215 -20.72 -16.53 -23.27
C THR A 215 -20.13 -17.65 -22.39
N GLY A 216 -18.82 -17.88 -22.48
CA GLY A 216 -18.12 -18.95 -21.77
C GLY A 216 -17.88 -18.66 -20.29
N LEU A 217 -17.05 -19.51 -19.67
CA LEU A 217 -16.52 -19.28 -18.33
C LEU A 217 -15.64 -18.03 -18.33
N ARG A 218 -15.99 -17.06 -17.49
CA ARG A 218 -15.27 -15.79 -17.34
C ARG A 218 -14.58 -15.75 -15.99
N ASP A 219 -13.39 -15.17 -15.96
CA ASP A 219 -12.67 -14.86 -14.73
C ASP A 219 -12.84 -13.38 -14.36
N TYR A 220 -12.10 -12.95 -13.33
CA TYR A 220 -12.07 -11.56 -12.85
C TYR A 220 -11.71 -10.56 -13.96
N TYR A 221 -10.72 -10.87 -14.79
CA TYR A 221 -10.23 -9.97 -15.83
C TYR A 221 -11.17 -9.92 -17.02
N GLU A 222 -11.70 -11.07 -17.41
CA GLU A 222 -12.73 -11.17 -18.43
C GLU A 222 -13.97 -10.39 -18.02
N ASP A 223 -14.40 -10.42 -16.75
CA ASP A 223 -15.54 -9.62 -16.29
C ASP A 223 -15.28 -8.12 -16.29
N MET A 224 -14.06 -7.73 -15.88
CA MET A 224 -13.60 -6.35 -15.95
C MET A 224 -13.49 -5.87 -17.41
N SER A 225 -13.17 -6.74 -18.37
CA SER A 225 -13.15 -6.44 -19.81
C SER A 225 -12.43 -5.15 -20.17
N VAL A 226 -11.18 -5.05 -19.72
CA VAL A 226 -10.29 -3.95 -20.08
C VAL A 226 -8.96 -4.52 -20.55
N VAL A 227 -8.30 -3.76 -21.41
CA VAL A 227 -6.88 -3.94 -21.69
C VAL A 227 -6.11 -2.76 -21.13
N THR A 228 -4.87 -3.02 -20.74
CA THR A 228 -4.07 -2.07 -19.98
C THR A 228 -2.75 -1.76 -20.68
N SER A 229 -2.22 -0.58 -20.39
CA SER A 229 -0.85 -0.17 -20.71
C SER A 229 -0.26 0.61 -19.55
N VAL A 230 1.07 0.58 -19.39
CA VAL A 230 1.81 1.43 -18.43
C VAL A 230 2.34 2.70 -19.09
N SER A 231 2.05 2.91 -20.38
CA SER A 231 2.52 4.03 -21.18
C SER A 231 1.42 4.56 -22.09
N ARG A 232 1.33 5.88 -22.26
CA ARG A 232 0.44 6.47 -23.28
C ARG A 232 0.86 6.15 -24.72
N ASN A 233 2.12 5.76 -24.91
CA ASN A 233 2.71 5.55 -26.23
C ASN A 233 2.62 4.09 -26.69
N GLU A 234 2.20 3.19 -25.81
CA GLU A 234 2.10 1.76 -26.08
C GLU A 234 0.63 1.35 -26.10
N THR A 235 0.23 0.68 -27.19
CA THR A 235 -1.14 0.19 -27.34
C THR A 235 -1.48 -0.78 -26.21
N PRO A 236 -2.58 -0.53 -25.46
CA PRO A 236 -3.05 -1.44 -24.43
C PRO A 236 -3.26 -2.85 -24.99
N SER A 237 -2.64 -3.83 -24.33
CA SER A 237 -2.59 -5.21 -24.84
C SER A 237 -2.64 -6.22 -23.69
N GLY A 238 -3.84 -6.39 -23.14
CA GLY A 238 -4.13 -7.43 -22.16
C GLY A 238 -4.12 -6.95 -20.71
N GLN A 239 -4.02 -7.93 -19.81
CA GLN A 239 -4.08 -7.74 -18.36
C GLN A 239 -2.83 -7.03 -17.85
N PHE A 240 -2.99 -6.26 -16.78
CA PHE A 240 -1.84 -5.64 -16.12
C PHE A 240 -0.98 -6.70 -15.45
N ILE A 241 0.30 -6.77 -15.82
CA ILE A 241 1.31 -7.62 -15.19
C ILE A 241 2.35 -6.70 -14.54
N PRO A 242 2.49 -6.68 -13.21
CA PRO A 242 3.44 -5.81 -12.52
C PRO A 242 4.87 -6.35 -12.68
N VAL A 243 5.51 -6.05 -13.83
CA VAL A 243 6.92 -6.36 -14.08
C VAL A 243 7.75 -5.13 -13.70
N ALA A 244 8.64 -5.30 -12.73
CA ALA A 244 9.55 -4.21 -12.32
C ALA A 244 10.66 -3.98 -13.36
N PRO A 245 11.12 -2.73 -13.55
CA PRO A 245 10.61 -1.52 -12.90
C PRO A 245 9.33 -1.01 -13.56
N LEU A 246 8.35 -0.63 -12.73
CA LEU A 246 7.16 0.07 -13.20
C LEU A 246 7.49 1.56 -13.39
N PRO A 247 6.93 2.24 -14.40
CA PRO A 247 7.13 3.68 -14.58
C PRO A 247 6.62 4.46 -13.35
N PRO A 248 7.44 5.32 -12.73
CA PRO A 248 6.97 6.14 -11.62
C PRO A 248 5.99 7.21 -12.10
N ASP A 249 4.92 7.40 -11.33
CA ASP A 249 4.01 8.54 -11.47
C ASP A 249 3.54 9.00 -10.09
N PRO A 250 4.31 9.90 -9.43
CA PRO A 250 3.94 10.45 -8.12
C PRO A 250 2.59 11.15 -8.10
N ASN A 251 2.15 11.75 -9.22
CA ASN A 251 0.85 12.40 -9.25
C ASN A 251 -0.31 11.39 -9.14
N GLY A 252 -0.08 10.14 -9.56
CA GLY A 252 -1.02 9.04 -9.40
C GLY A 252 -1.40 8.79 -7.95
N ILE A 253 -0.44 8.81 -7.01
CA ILE A 253 -0.77 8.58 -5.59
C ILE A 253 -1.57 9.72 -5.00
N ARG A 254 -1.27 10.97 -5.39
CA ARG A 254 -2.03 12.15 -4.96
C ARG A 254 -3.49 12.04 -5.39
N LYS A 255 -3.72 11.75 -6.68
CA LYS A 255 -5.07 11.53 -7.22
C LYS A 255 -5.79 10.36 -6.56
N MET A 256 -5.07 9.30 -6.20
CA MET A 256 -5.64 8.18 -5.46
C MET A 256 -6.11 8.60 -4.06
N LEU A 257 -5.32 9.39 -3.34
CA LEU A 257 -5.70 9.92 -2.03
C LEU A 257 -6.89 10.87 -2.12
N GLU A 258 -6.91 11.76 -3.12
CA GLU A 258 -8.04 12.65 -3.43
C GLU A 258 -9.32 11.86 -3.74
N TYR A 259 -9.22 10.78 -4.53
CA TYR A 259 -10.37 9.91 -4.80
C TYR A 259 -10.89 9.20 -3.54
N LEU A 260 -10.00 8.68 -2.69
CA LEU A 260 -10.43 8.08 -1.42
C LEU A 260 -11.10 9.10 -0.50
N LYS A 261 -10.60 10.34 -0.50
CA LYS A 261 -11.18 11.47 0.20
C LYS A 261 -12.59 11.78 -0.30
N ASP A 262 -12.75 12.00 -1.59
CA ASP A 262 -13.97 12.54 -2.16
C ASP A 262 -15.06 11.45 -2.29
N PHE A 263 -14.69 10.23 -2.68
CA PHE A 263 -15.66 9.17 -2.97
C PHE A 263 -16.01 8.31 -1.74
N TYR A 264 -15.05 8.09 -0.84
CA TYR A 264 -15.24 7.24 0.35
C TYR A 264 -15.30 8.02 1.66
N ASN A 265 -15.59 9.32 1.59
CA ASN A 265 -15.78 10.19 2.75
C ASN A 265 -14.53 10.25 3.65
N ASN A 266 -13.36 10.35 3.02
CA ASN A 266 -12.08 10.64 3.66
C ASN A 266 -11.73 9.79 4.88
N PRO A 267 -11.64 8.45 4.72
CA PRO A 267 -11.18 7.59 5.81
C PRO A 267 -9.71 7.89 6.14
N PRO A 268 -9.23 7.53 7.35
CA PRO A 268 -7.80 7.48 7.60
C PRO A 268 -7.11 6.51 6.62
N VAL A 269 -6.04 6.97 5.96
CA VAL A 269 -5.30 6.19 4.96
C VAL A 269 -3.85 6.01 5.39
N TYR A 270 -3.34 4.79 5.25
CA TYR A 270 -1.92 4.47 5.38
C TYR A 270 -1.40 3.98 4.03
N VAL A 271 -0.35 4.62 3.50
CA VAL A 271 0.42 4.06 2.38
C VAL A 271 1.31 2.96 2.96
N GLN A 272 0.89 1.71 2.81
CA GLN A 272 1.55 0.56 3.44
C GLN A 272 2.67 -0.02 2.57
N GLU A 273 2.54 0.10 1.25
CA GLU A 273 3.64 -0.22 0.33
C GLU A 273 3.76 0.81 -0.80
N ASN A 274 4.98 1.32 -0.96
CA ASN A 274 5.41 2.17 -2.07
C ASN A 274 6.93 2.00 -2.19
N GLY A 275 7.43 1.69 -3.39
CA GLY A 275 8.86 1.52 -3.59
C GLY A 275 9.23 1.07 -4.99
N LEU A 276 10.52 1.07 -5.29
CA LEU A 276 11.06 0.69 -6.59
C LEU A 276 11.96 -0.54 -6.44
N GLY A 277 11.61 -1.62 -7.14
CA GLY A 277 12.45 -2.80 -7.27
C GLY A 277 13.62 -2.51 -8.22
N THR A 278 14.85 -2.82 -7.79
CA THR A 278 16.06 -2.75 -8.63
C THR A 278 16.50 -4.17 -9.02
N PRO A 279 17.23 -4.36 -10.13
CA PRO A 279 17.68 -5.67 -10.56
C PRO A 279 18.50 -6.41 -9.48
N TYR A 280 18.29 -7.73 -9.37
CA TYR A 280 18.84 -8.60 -8.32
C TYR A 280 20.38 -8.57 -8.18
N ASN A 281 21.11 -8.25 -9.26
CA ASN A 281 22.58 -8.26 -9.27
C ASN A 281 23.22 -6.90 -9.00
N ASP A 282 22.45 -5.89 -8.60
CA ASP A 282 23.03 -4.60 -8.26
C ASP A 282 23.66 -4.63 -6.86
N THR A 283 24.95 -4.96 -6.79
CA THR A 283 25.74 -4.86 -5.55
C THR A 283 26.13 -3.41 -5.24
N ASN A 284 25.75 -2.46 -6.09
CA ASN A 284 26.02 -1.06 -5.86
C ASN A 284 25.04 -0.52 -4.81
N LEU A 285 25.58 0.11 -3.77
CA LEU A 285 24.76 0.81 -2.78
C LEU A 285 24.30 2.19 -3.29
N ASN A 286 24.63 2.55 -4.54
CA ASN A 286 24.17 3.76 -5.18
C ASN A 286 22.72 3.62 -5.65
N ASP A 287 21.80 3.87 -4.73
CA ASP A 287 20.36 3.68 -4.91
C ASP A 287 19.62 4.97 -5.32
N THR A 288 20.24 5.77 -6.20
CA THR A 288 19.71 7.11 -6.54
C THR A 288 18.33 7.04 -7.18
N GLU A 289 18.07 6.05 -8.02
CA GLU A 289 16.76 5.86 -8.67
C GLU A 289 15.63 5.60 -7.66
N ARG A 290 15.87 4.75 -6.65
CA ARG A 290 14.89 4.51 -5.58
C ARG A 290 14.72 5.74 -4.69
N VAL A 291 15.80 6.47 -4.41
CA VAL A 291 15.76 7.73 -3.65
C VAL A 291 14.89 8.76 -4.38
N ASP A 292 15.08 8.92 -5.69
CA ASP A 292 14.31 9.86 -6.51
C ASP A 292 12.83 9.43 -6.64
N PHE A 293 12.58 8.13 -6.79
CA PHE A 293 11.23 7.55 -6.72
C PHE A 293 10.53 7.93 -5.41
N LEU A 294 11.15 7.59 -4.26
CA LEU A 294 10.56 7.85 -2.95
C LEU A 294 10.40 9.34 -2.70
N ARG A 295 11.35 10.18 -3.14
CA ARG A 295 11.24 11.64 -3.05
C ARG A 295 9.99 12.15 -3.77
N GLY A 296 9.76 11.69 -5.00
CA GLY A 296 8.60 12.07 -5.79
C GLY A 296 7.28 11.69 -5.09
N TYR A 297 7.13 10.43 -4.68
CA TYR A 297 5.90 9.94 -4.04
C TYR A 297 5.64 10.60 -2.68
N ILE A 298 6.67 10.79 -1.85
CA ILE A 298 6.53 11.49 -0.56
C ILE A 298 6.13 12.95 -0.76
N GLY A 299 6.69 13.63 -1.77
CA GLY A 299 6.28 14.99 -2.14
C GLY A 299 4.81 15.07 -2.56
N ALA A 300 4.35 14.13 -3.39
CA ALA A 300 2.95 14.07 -3.82
C ALA A 300 1.98 13.78 -2.67
N ILE A 301 2.35 12.91 -1.72
CA ILE A 301 1.59 12.68 -0.48
C ILE A 301 1.51 13.96 0.35
N LEU A 302 2.64 14.67 0.49
CA LEU A 302 2.70 15.92 1.23
C LEU A 302 1.79 17.00 0.60
N GLU A 303 1.73 17.09 -0.72
CA GLU A 303 0.78 17.95 -1.43
C GLU A 303 -0.67 17.56 -1.14
N ALA A 304 -0.98 16.26 -1.13
CA ALA A 304 -2.34 15.76 -0.90
C ALA A 304 -2.88 16.06 0.52
N ILE A 305 -1.99 16.10 1.52
CA ILE A 305 -2.36 16.37 2.93
C ILE A 305 -2.34 17.86 3.29
N ARG A 306 -1.73 18.71 2.47
CA ARG A 306 -1.72 20.16 2.70
C ARG A 306 -3.10 20.75 2.44
N PRO A 307 -3.60 21.67 3.29
CA PRO A 307 -4.80 22.42 2.98
C PRO A 307 -4.61 23.16 1.65
N LEU A 308 -5.62 23.13 0.79
CA LEU A 308 -5.68 24.06 -0.34
C LEU A 308 -5.68 25.48 0.25
N VAL A 309 -4.58 26.20 0.11
CA VAL A 309 -4.60 27.64 0.32
C VAL A 309 -5.41 28.19 -0.84
N MET A 310 -6.68 28.51 -0.58
CA MET A 310 -7.45 29.38 -1.47
C MET A 310 -6.77 30.74 -1.39
N ASP A 311 -6.08 31.14 -2.46
CA ASP A 311 -5.53 32.48 -2.55
C ASP A 311 -6.71 33.45 -2.68
N GLU A 312 -7.02 34.20 -1.63
CA GLU A 312 -8.09 35.22 -1.59
C GLU A 312 -7.75 36.47 -2.45
N SER A 313 -6.88 36.34 -3.45
CA SER A 313 -6.36 37.46 -4.23
C SER A 313 -7.21 37.84 -5.45
N ASP A 314 -8.29 37.12 -5.77
CA ASP A 314 -9.07 37.33 -7.00
C ASP A 314 -10.49 37.93 -6.80
N GLU A 315 -10.89 38.32 -5.59
CA GLU A 315 -12.26 38.84 -5.32
C GLU A 315 -12.40 40.38 -5.32
N THR A 316 -11.37 41.15 -5.68
CA THR A 316 -11.46 42.64 -5.67
C THR A 316 -11.47 43.33 -7.04
N ALA A 317 -11.78 42.62 -8.13
CA ALA A 317 -11.79 43.23 -9.47
C ALA A 317 -13.11 43.02 -10.23
N SER A 318 -14.24 43.52 -9.70
CA SER A 318 -15.42 43.74 -10.56
C SER A 318 -16.32 44.92 -10.22
N ASP A 319 -16.05 45.70 -9.18
CA ASP A 319 -16.96 46.80 -8.75
C ASP A 319 -16.31 48.18 -8.87
N THR A 320 -15.90 48.57 -10.09
CA THR A 320 -15.80 49.99 -10.48
C THR A 320 -15.67 50.10 -11.99
N GLU A 321 -16.80 50.16 -12.70
CA GLU A 321 -17.00 50.99 -13.89
C GLU A 321 -18.46 50.88 -14.34
N LEU A 322 -19.31 51.74 -13.78
CA LEU A 322 -20.55 52.25 -14.39
C LEU A 322 -21.04 53.39 -13.48
N GLY A 323 -20.54 54.59 -13.76
CA GLY A 323 -20.94 55.86 -13.18
C GLY A 323 -20.56 57.00 -14.12
#